data_AF-A0A238YUI2-F1
#
_entry.id   AF-A0A238YUI2-F1
#
_cell.length_a   1.000
_cell.length_b   1.000
_cell.length_c   1.000
_cell.angle_alpha   90.00
_cell.angle_beta   90.00
_cell.angle_gamma   90.00
#
_symmetry.space_group_name_H-M   'P 1'
#
loop_
_entity.id
_entity.type
_entity.pdbx_description
1 polymer ?
#
loop_
_entity_poly.entity_id
_entity_poly.type
_entity_poly.pdbx_seq_one_letter_code
_entity_poly.pdbx_strand_id
1 'polypeptide(L)'
;MSHYTSKFHISDPGPQELYEYLDTVEATSPSSNPGLLESARDLGHSIGSKEKSTEGSVLGRLGIVDPTDQFQFTELGDSLVDIMYRDRNLFNTVLHFLYYSAFERYPDRYVFMSYTYREMTNYLYDNSPFSTFRGERGTIVGEVTELAEQSPDVDVSKTRSGVSLSTKSFNNYLQYLAELSPEVLVEDDSGSPGFERRAFCPPELMILAVDHIYKQNETDYETLLRVTDDTKVRIQQMCLLSDDGFDEVTEYAEQAYPFFSKKHDFGLNLRLDREVTLDDLQ
;
A
#
# COMPACT_ATOMS: atom_id res chain seq x y z
N MET A 1 12.03 -6.47 -21.94
CA MET A 1 11.13 -5.68 -21.07
C MET A 1 9.76 -5.66 -21.70
N SER A 2 8.80 -6.39 -21.13
CA SER A 2 7.40 -6.32 -21.55
C SER A 2 6.96 -4.84 -21.60
N HIS A 3 6.41 -4.40 -22.73
CA HIS A 3 5.91 -3.04 -22.94
C HIS A 3 4.64 -2.80 -22.12
N TYR A 4 4.77 -2.81 -20.80
CA TYR A 4 3.71 -2.37 -19.91
C TYR A 4 3.53 -0.86 -20.08
N THR A 5 2.31 -0.45 -20.33
CA THR A 5 1.94 0.96 -20.30
C THR A 5 1.62 1.33 -18.87
N SER A 6 2.37 2.28 -18.32
CA SER A 6 2.10 2.86 -17.01
C SER A 6 0.77 3.61 -17.04
N LYS A 7 -0.03 3.43 -15.98
CA LYS A 7 -1.36 4.02 -15.83
C LYS A 7 -1.53 4.48 -14.39
N PHE A 8 -2.22 5.60 -14.22
CA PHE A 8 -2.59 6.15 -12.91
C PHE A 8 -3.78 5.42 -12.27
N HIS A 9 -4.61 4.76 -13.07
CA HIS A 9 -5.77 4.05 -12.55
C HIS A 9 -5.38 2.96 -11.54
N ILE A 10 -5.94 3.07 -10.34
CA ILE A 10 -6.16 1.94 -9.45
C ILE A 10 -7.36 1.19 -10.03
N SER A 11 -7.07 0.13 -10.79
CA SER A 11 -8.07 -0.74 -11.40
C SER A 11 -8.30 -1.98 -10.55
N ASP A 12 -9.23 -2.82 -10.97
CA ASP A 12 -9.30 -4.21 -10.50
C ASP A 12 -7.93 -4.87 -10.80
N PRO A 13 -7.42 -5.74 -9.92
CA PRO A 13 -8.14 -6.38 -8.81
C PRO A 13 -8.25 -5.55 -7.51
N GLY A 14 -9.20 -5.92 -6.66
CA GLY A 14 -9.27 -5.56 -5.25
C GLY A 14 -8.42 -6.49 -4.35
N PRO A 15 -8.34 -6.20 -3.04
CA PRO A 15 -7.52 -6.97 -2.10
C PRO A 15 -7.92 -8.45 -1.99
N GLN A 16 -9.23 -8.77 -2.00
CA GLN A 16 -9.70 -10.16 -1.99
C GLN A 16 -9.25 -10.94 -3.23
N GLU A 17 -9.34 -10.34 -4.41
CA GLU A 17 -8.93 -10.99 -5.67
C GLU A 17 -7.41 -11.21 -5.71
N LEU A 18 -6.63 -10.29 -5.11
CA LEU A 18 -5.18 -10.47 -4.93
C LEU A 18 -4.85 -11.61 -3.96
N TYR A 19 -5.56 -11.70 -2.83
CA TYR A 19 -5.43 -12.80 -1.87
C TYR A 19 -5.68 -14.15 -2.56
N GLU A 20 -6.82 -14.26 -3.24
CA GLU A 20 -7.22 -15.49 -3.93
C GLU A 20 -6.27 -15.87 -5.07
N TYR A 21 -5.69 -14.88 -5.74
CA TYR A 21 -4.67 -15.13 -6.76
C TYR A 21 -3.43 -15.77 -6.14
N LEU A 22 -2.90 -15.18 -5.07
CA LEU A 22 -1.71 -15.67 -4.39
C LEU A 22 -1.95 -17.08 -3.82
N ASP A 23 -3.10 -17.30 -3.16
CA ASP A 23 -3.48 -18.62 -2.63
C ASP A 23 -3.58 -19.67 -3.74
N THR A 24 -4.16 -19.30 -4.90
CA THR A 24 -4.22 -20.22 -6.05
C THR A 24 -2.82 -20.54 -6.60
N VAL A 25 -1.96 -19.54 -6.74
CA VAL A 25 -0.59 -19.74 -7.25
C VAL A 25 0.21 -20.64 -6.31
N GLU A 26 0.14 -20.40 -5.01
CA GLU A 26 0.83 -21.22 -4.00
C GLU A 26 0.29 -22.65 -3.97
N ALA A 27 -1.03 -22.81 -3.97
CA ALA A 27 -1.65 -24.14 -3.84
C ALA A 27 -1.44 -25.04 -5.06
N THR A 28 -1.32 -24.48 -6.27
CA THR A 28 -1.34 -25.29 -7.51
C THR A 28 -0.14 -25.10 -8.43
N SER A 29 0.73 -24.13 -8.17
CA SER A 29 1.91 -23.80 -8.99
C SER A 29 1.60 -23.78 -10.50
N PRO A 30 0.62 -22.97 -10.94
CA PRO A 30 0.17 -22.98 -12.33
C PRO A 30 1.28 -22.49 -13.26
N SER A 31 1.29 -22.99 -14.50
CA SER A 31 2.23 -22.57 -15.55
C SER A 31 1.59 -21.75 -16.67
N SER A 32 0.29 -21.45 -16.57
CA SER A 32 -0.46 -20.71 -17.57
C SER A 32 -1.72 -20.06 -17.00
N ASN A 33 -2.18 -18.97 -17.61
CA ASN A 33 -3.43 -18.30 -17.21
C ASN A 33 -4.65 -19.23 -17.27
N PRO A 34 -4.85 -20.08 -18.30
CA PRO A 34 -5.95 -21.03 -18.30
C PRO A 34 -5.90 -22.01 -17.12
N GLY A 35 -4.71 -22.53 -16.80
CA GLY A 35 -4.52 -23.45 -15.66
C GLY A 35 -4.73 -22.77 -14.30
N LEU A 36 -4.30 -21.51 -14.16
CA LEU A 36 -4.59 -20.68 -12.99
C LEU A 36 -6.10 -20.52 -12.80
N LEU A 37 -6.85 -20.16 -13.84
CA LEU A 37 -8.30 -19.92 -13.74
C LEU A 37 -9.10 -21.21 -13.49
N GLU A 38 -8.65 -22.34 -14.02
CA GLU A 38 -9.21 -23.65 -13.70
C GLU A 38 -8.98 -23.99 -12.23
N SER A 39 -7.74 -23.85 -11.76
CA SER A 39 -7.37 -24.09 -10.35
C SER A 39 -8.16 -23.20 -9.39
N ALA A 40 -8.26 -21.90 -9.69
CA ALA A 40 -9.02 -20.96 -8.87
C ALA A 40 -10.49 -21.34 -8.78
N ARG A 41 -11.11 -21.74 -9.90
CA ARG A 41 -12.49 -22.21 -9.91
C ARG A 41 -12.67 -23.45 -9.04
N ASP A 42 -11.72 -24.39 -9.08
CA ASP A 42 -11.76 -25.61 -8.28
C ASP A 42 -11.60 -25.31 -6.78
N LEU A 43 -10.87 -24.24 -6.42
CA LEU A 43 -10.73 -23.72 -5.07
C LEU A 43 -11.91 -22.81 -4.63
N GLY A 44 -12.81 -22.46 -5.55
CA GLY A 44 -13.93 -21.55 -5.28
C GLY A 44 -13.56 -20.07 -5.27
N HIS A 45 -12.38 -19.73 -5.77
CA HIS A 45 -11.88 -18.37 -5.92
C HIS A 45 -12.47 -17.66 -7.14
N SER A 46 -12.57 -16.33 -7.03
CA SER A 46 -13.08 -15.42 -8.05
C SER A 46 -11.96 -14.48 -8.52
N ILE A 47 -11.01 -15.01 -9.30
CA ILE A 47 -9.94 -14.21 -9.92
C ILE A 47 -10.16 -14.01 -11.43
N GLY A 48 -9.89 -12.79 -11.90
CA GLY A 48 -9.80 -12.41 -13.30
C GLY A 48 -10.91 -12.90 -14.24
N SER A 49 -10.57 -12.99 -15.54
CA SER A 49 -11.41 -13.58 -16.58
C SER A 49 -10.55 -14.37 -17.58
N LYS A 50 -11.18 -15.24 -18.39
CA LYS A 50 -10.52 -16.16 -19.35
C LYS A 50 -9.47 -15.54 -20.28
N GLU A 51 -9.50 -14.24 -20.51
CA GLU A 51 -8.67 -13.57 -21.51
C GLU A 51 -7.44 -12.86 -20.93
N LYS A 52 -7.46 -12.46 -19.65
CA LYS A 52 -6.33 -11.83 -18.96
C LYS A 52 -6.57 -11.75 -17.44
N SER A 53 -5.58 -12.19 -16.65
CA SER A 53 -5.49 -11.84 -15.23
C SER A 53 -4.73 -10.51 -15.10
N THR A 54 -5.29 -9.54 -14.38
CA THR A 54 -4.63 -8.26 -14.05
C THR A 54 -3.87 -8.33 -12.74
N GLU A 55 -4.18 -9.32 -11.90
CA GLU A 55 -3.58 -9.63 -10.60
C GLU A 55 -2.08 -9.82 -10.70
N GLY A 56 -1.60 -10.77 -11.51
CA GLY A 56 -0.16 -11.02 -11.67
C GLY A 56 0.60 -9.79 -12.18
N SER A 57 -0.02 -8.99 -13.05
CA SER A 57 0.60 -7.74 -13.52
C SER A 57 0.68 -6.66 -12.43
N VAL A 58 -0.29 -6.61 -11.53
CA VAL A 58 -0.29 -5.67 -10.39
C VAL A 58 0.72 -6.11 -9.35
N LEU A 59 0.68 -7.39 -8.96
CA LEU A 59 1.63 -7.99 -8.00
C LEU A 59 3.08 -7.86 -8.48
N GLY A 60 3.34 -8.04 -9.79
CA GLY A 60 4.68 -7.86 -10.35
C GLY A 60 5.19 -6.42 -10.29
N ARG A 61 4.29 -5.43 -10.34
CA ARG A 61 4.66 -4.01 -10.16
C ARG A 61 4.97 -3.68 -8.71
N LEU A 62 4.28 -4.33 -7.77
CA LEU A 62 4.53 -4.21 -6.34
C LEU A 62 5.76 -5.00 -5.87
N GLY A 63 6.30 -5.86 -6.75
CA GLY A 63 7.49 -6.67 -6.49
C GLY A 63 7.21 -8.01 -5.84
N ILE A 64 5.95 -8.46 -5.79
CA ILE A 64 5.52 -9.70 -5.11
C ILE A 64 5.76 -10.94 -5.99
N VAL A 65 5.54 -10.82 -7.30
CA VAL A 65 5.85 -11.88 -8.29
C VAL A 65 6.92 -11.39 -9.26
N ASP A 66 7.60 -12.33 -9.93
CA ASP A 66 8.55 -12.00 -10.98
C ASP A 66 7.82 -11.29 -12.15
N PRO A 67 8.30 -10.14 -12.63
CA PRO A 67 7.65 -9.40 -13.72
C PRO A 67 7.72 -10.11 -15.09
N THR A 68 8.53 -11.16 -15.21
CA THR A 68 8.67 -12.03 -16.38
C THR A 68 7.93 -13.36 -16.23
N ASP A 69 7.69 -13.80 -15.00
CA ASP A 69 6.85 -14.95 -14.66
C ASP A 69 5.94 -14.65 -13.46
N GLN A 70 4.70 -14.28 -13.75
CA GLN A 70 3.72 -13.90 -12.72
C GLN A 70 3.32 -15.04 -11.77
N PHE A 71 3.70 -16.29 -12.05
CA PHE A 71 3.43 -17.44 -11.18
C PHE A 71 4.59 -17.77 -10.24
N GLN A 72 5.71 -17.06 -10.36
CA GLN A 72 6.86 -17.20 -9.48
C GLN A 72 6.88 -16.05 -8.47
N PHE A 73 6.86 -16.38 -7.18
CA PHE A 73 7.05 -15.40 -6.12
C PHE A 73 8.50 -14.91 -6.08
N THR A 74 8.66 -13.64 -5.70
CA THR A 74 9.95 -13.10 -5.26
C THR A 74 10.15 -13.41 -3.78
N GLU A 75 11.32 -13.12 -3.21
CA GLU A 75 11.53 -13.20 -1.75
C GLU A 75 10.49 -12.38 -0.97
N LEU A 76 10.12 -11.20 -1.48
CA LEU A 76 9.05 -10.39 -0.89
C LEU A 76 7.68 -11.09 -0.98
N GLY A 77 7.43 -11.79 -2.08
CA GLY A 77 6.19 -12.52 -2.28
C GLY A 77 6.06 -13.73 -1.38
N ASP A 78 7.13 -14.50 -1.21
CA ASP A 78 7.18 -15.64 -0.29
C ASP A 78 6.84 -15.20 1.13
N SER A 79 7.53 -14.16 1.65
CA SER A 79 7.23 -13.63 2.99
C SER A 79 5.82 -13.07 3.11
N LEU A 80 5.27 -12.46 2.05
CA LEU A 80 3.89 -11.95 2.08
C LEU A 80 2.87 -13.09 2.13
N VAL A 81 3.12 -14.20 1.43
CA VAL A 81 2.27 -15.39 1.44
C VAL A 81 2.30 -16.07 2.82
N ASP A 82 3.47 -16.13 3.47
CA ASP A 82 3.57 -16.60 4.85
C ASP A 82 2.72 -15.75 5.81
N ILE A 83 2.79 -14.41 5.68
CA ILE A 83 1.92 -13.49 6.42
C ILE A 83 0.44 -13.76 6.10
N MET A 84 0.11 -13.93 4.82
CA MET A 84 -1.26 -14.15 4.31
C MET A 84 -1.95 -15.34 4.97
N TYR A 85 -1.25 -16.46 5.14
CA TYR A 85 -1.81 -17.65 5.80
C TYR A 85 -1.91 -17.55 7.32
N ARG A 86 -1.09 -16.69 7.94
CA ARG A 86 -1.10 -16.51 9.39
C ARG A 86 -2.12 -15.45 9.84
N ASP A 87 -2.08 -14.29 9.21
CA ASP A 87 -2.86 -13.12 9.60
C ASP A 87 -3.27 -12.30 8.37
N ARG A 88 -4.54 -12.45 8.01
CA ARG A 88 -5.17 -11.73 6.90
C ARG A 88 -5.21 -10.21 7.12
N ASN A 89 -5.36 -9.73 8.35
CA ASN A 89 -5.36 -8.30 8.64
C ASN A 89 -3.97 -7.70 8.45
N LEU A 90 -2.93 -8.45 8.85
CA LEU A 90 -1.56 -8.05 8.60
C LEU A 90 -1.23 -8.09 7.11
N PHE A 91 -1.70 -9.10 6.37
CA PHE A 91 -1.58 -9.13 4.91
C PHE A 91 -2.15 -7.88 4.25
N ASN A 92 -3.37 -7.49 4.60
CA ASN A 92 -4.01 -6.28 4.07
C ASN A 92 -3.23 -5.01 4.46
N THR A 93 -2.68 -4.97 5.67
CA THR A 93 -1.83 -3.88 6.18
C THR A 93 -0.53 -3.76 5.38
N VAL A 94 0.15 -4.88 5.13
CA VAL A 94 1.37 -4.91 4.31
C VAL A 94 1.04 -4.56 2.86
N LEU A 95 -0.07 -5.05 2.32
CA LEU A 95 -0.51 -4.72 0.97
C LEU A 95 -0.73 -3.21 0.81
N HIS A 96 -1.38 -2.56 1.76
CA HIS A 96 -1.50 -1.09 1.82
C HIS A 96 -0.13 -0.40 1.78
N PHE A 97 0.81 -0.82 2.64
CA PHE A 97 2.17 -0.28 2.64
C PHE A 97 2.87 -0.47 1.29
N LEU A 98 2.78 -1.66 0.69
CA LEU A 98 3.41 -1.97 -0.59
C LEU A 98 2.85 -1.09 -1.71
N TYR A 99 1.54 -0.85 -1.73
CA TYR A 99 0.90 0.07 -2.66
C TYR A 99 1.35 1.51 -2.46
N TYR A 100 1.30 2.02 -1.23
CA TYR A 100 1.65 3.39 -0.89
C TYR A 100 3.10 3.70 -1.27
N SER A 101 4.03 2.78 -0.95
CA SER A 101 5.47 3.02 -1.07
C SER A 101 6.04 2.68 -2.45
N ALA A 102 5.36 1.89 -3.28
CA ALA A 102 5.95 1.33 -4.51
C ALA A 102 6.39 2.37 -5.55
N PHE A 103 5.78 3.55 -5.60
CA PHE A 103 6.22 4.62 -6.51
C PHE A 103 7.64 5.10 -6.15
N GLU A 104 7.92 5.23 -4.86
CA GLU A 104 9.22 5.67 -4.34
C GLU A 104 10.23 4.53 -4.25
N ARG A 105 9.80 3.29 -3.98
CA ARG A 105 10.67 2.11 -3.97
C ARG A 105 11.16 1.72 -5.36
N TYR A 106 10.38 2.02 -6.40
CA TYR A 106 10.67 1.62 -7.77
C TYR A 106 10.50 2.78 -8.78
N PRO A 107 11.29 3.87 -8.65
CA PRO A 107 11.13 5.06 -9.49
C PRO A 107 11.26 4.76 -10.99
N ASP A 108 12.13 3.82 -11.36
CA ASP A 108 12.36 3.43 -12.75
C ASP A 108 11.26 2.53 -13.35
N ARG A 109 10.34 2.02 -12.52
CA ARG A 109 9.23 1.16 -12.97
C ARG A 109 7.98 1.95 -13.32
N TYR A 110 7.94 3.25 -13.02
CA TYR A 110 6.81 4.14 -13.31
C TYR A 110 5.48 3.55 -12.82
N VAL A 111 5.43 3.15 -11.54
CA VAL A 111 4.25 2.55 -10.90
C VAL A 111 3.23 3.64 -10.56
N PHE A 112 2.68 4.30 -11.58
CA PHE A 112 1.79 5.45 -11.40
C PHE A 112 0.49 5.14 -10.64
N MET A 113 0.04 3.88 -10.64
CA MET A 113 -1.09 3.47 -9.78
C MET A 113 -0.77 3.61 -8.29
N SER A 114 0.50 3.38 -7.91
CA SER A 114 0.98 3.56 -6.53
C SER A 114 1.18 5.04 -6.19
N TYR A 115 1.58 5.86 -7.15
CA TYR A 115 1.54 7.32 -6.99
C TYR A 115 0.12 7.78 -6.66
N THR A 116 -0.87 7.38 -7.46
CA THR A 116 -2.27 7.71 -7.20
C THR A 116 -2.75 7.18 -5.85
N TYR A 117 -2.35 5.96 -5.47
CA TYR A 117 -2.70 5.39 -4.17
C TYR A 117 -2.16 6.26 -3.02
N ARG A 118 -0.89 6.65 -3.10
CA ARG A 118 -0.24 7.54 -2.13
C ARG A 118 -0.95 8.90 -2.06
N GLU A 119 -1.17 9.56 -3.20
CA GLU A 119 -1.80 10.88 -3.21
C GLU A 119 -3.26 10.85 -2.75
N MET A 120 -4.02 9.80 -3.05
CA MET A 120 -5.36 9.61 -2.46
C MET A 120 -5.29 9.42 -0.95
N THR A 121 -4.31 8.67 -0.45
CA THR A 121 -4.07 8.46 0.98
C THR A 121 -3.74 9.78 1.67
N ASN A 122 -2.79 10.54 1.13
CA ASN A 122 -2.37 11.84 1.65
C ASN A 122 -3.52 12.85 1.63
N TYR A 123 -4.27 12.93 0.51
CA TYR A 123 -5.41 13.82 0.41
C TYR A 123 -6.47 13.53 1.47
N LEU A 124 -6.83 12.25 1.66
CA LEU A 124 -7.80 11.87 2.69
C LEU A 124 -7.28 12.18 4.09
N TYR A 125 -6.01 11.91 4.36
CA TYR A 125 -5.37 12.22 5.62
C TYR A 125 -5.42 13.73 5.91
N ASP A 126 -4.95 14.56 4.99
CA ASP A 126 -4.82 16.02 5.17
C ASP A 126 -6.17 16.72 5.33
N ASN A 127 -7.21 16.20 4.65
CA ASN A 127 -8.55 16.79 4.64
C ASN A 127 -9.55 16.10 5.59
N SER A 128 -9.10 15.13 6.38
CA SER A 128 -9.96 14.45 7.36
C SER A 128 -10.46 15.42 8.45
N PRO A 129 -11.63 15.16 9.06
CA PRO A 129 -12.52 14.03 8.82
C PRO A 129 -13.46 14.23 7.64
N PHE A 130 -13.79 13.14 6.95
CA PHE A 130 -14.90 13.06 6.00
C PHE A 130 -16.04 12.29 6.66
N SER A 131 -17.16 12.94 6.95
CA SER A 131 -18.35 12.22 7.43
C SER A 131 -18.95 11.33 6.34
N THR A 132 -18.83 11.72 5.07
CA THR A 132 -19.31 10.98 3.90
C THR A 132 -18.54 11.41 2.65
N PHE A 133 -18.34 10.49 1.71
CA PHE A 133 -17.80 10.80 0.39
C PHE A 133 -18.88 11.20 -0.63
N ARG A 134 -20.16 11.21 -0.24
CA ARG A 134 -21.24 11.58 -1.15
C ARG A 134 -21.11 13.04 -1.60
N GLY A 135 -20.80 13.23 -2.87
CA GLY A 135 -20.57 14.56 -3.45
C GLY A 135 -19.09 14.94 -3.54
N GLU A 136 -18.24 14.34 -2.70
CA GLU A 136 -16.80 14.66 -2.63
C GLU A 136 -15.94 13.87 -3.62
N ARG A 137 -16.39 12.69 -4.05
CA ARG A 137 -15.59 11.79 -4.92
C ARG A 137 -15.06 12.47 -6.19
N GLY A 138 -15.86 13.33 -6.80
CA GLY A 138 -15.46 14.06 -8.01
C GLY A 138 -14.34 15.07 -7.73
N THR A 139 -14.47 15.81 -6.63
CA THR A 139 -13.48 16.77 -6.16
C THR A 139 -12.16 16.08 -5.82
N ILE A 140 -12.19 15.03 -4.99
CA ILE A 140 -11.00 14.27 -4.60
C ILE A 140 -10.24 13.76 -5.84
N VAL A 141 -10.95 13.17 -6.80
CA VAL A 141 -10.35 12.69 -8.04
C VAL A 141 -9.77 13.82 -8.87
N GLY A 142 -10.45 14.97 -8.95
CA GLY A 142 -9.97 16.15 -9.66
C GLY A 142 -8.66 16.69 -9.06
N GLU A 143 -8.62 16.88 -7.75
CA GLU A 143 -7.45 17.38 -7.02
C GLU A 143 -6.25 16.44 -7.18
N VAL A 144 -6.44 15.12 -7.01
CA VAL A 144 -5.35 14.14 -7.20
C VAL A 144 -4.89 14.08 -8.67
N THR A 145 -5.79 14.32 -9.62
CA THR A 145 -5.42 14.43 -11.04
C THR A 145 -4.52 15.64 -11.27
N GLU A 146 -4.90 16.79 -10.72
CA GLU A 146 -4.12 18.03 -10.84
C GLU A 146 -2.74 17.90 -10.18
N LEU A 147 -2.65 17.28 -9.00
CA LEU A 147 -1.38 16.95 -8.34
C LEU A 147 -0.47 16.12 -9.25
N ALA A 148 -1.01 15.07 -9.88
CA ALA A 148 -0.26 14.22 -10.79
C ALA A 148 0.21 14.95 -12.05
N GLU A 149 -0.62 15.85 -12.61
CA GLU A 149 -0.28 16.64 -13.79
C GLU A 149 0.80 17.70 -13.53
N GLN A 150 0.87 18.21 -12.31
CA GLN A 150 1.81 19.26 -11.90
C GLN A 150 3.07 18.71 -11.23
N SER A 151 3.08 17.43 -10.83
CA SER A 151 4.20 16.84 -10.11
C SER A 151 5.46 16.75 -10.98
N PRO A 152 6.61 17.27 -10.51
CA PRO A 152 7.87 17.15 -11.22
C PRO A 152 8.41 15.71 -11.25
N ASP A 153 7.96 14.86 -10.33
CA ASP A 153 8.38 13.46 -10.20
C ASP A 153 7.60 12.53 -11.16
N VAL A 154 6.59 13.08 -11.84
CA VAL A 154 5.71 12.32 -12.72
C VAL A 154 6.05 12.59 -14.18
N ASP A 155 6.66 11.59 -14.82
CA ASP A 155 6.89 11.62 -16.27
C ASP A 155 5.65 11.13 -17.04
N VAL A 156 4.71 12.04 -17.30
CA VAL A 156 3.47 11.74 -18.05
C VAL A 156 3.73 11.17 -19.46
N SER A 157 4.92 11.38 -20.04
CA SER A 157 5.29 10.82 -21.35
C SER A 157 5.38 9.28 -21.34
N LYS A 158 5.49 8.66 -20.16
CA LYS A 158 5.46 7.20 -19.98
C LYS A 158 4.06 6.62 -19.99
N THR A 159 3.03 7.45 -20.08
CA THR A 159 1.64 7.02 -20.26
C THR A 159 1.19 7.12 -21.72
N ARG A 160 0.18 6.33 -22.09
CA ARG A 160 -0.43 6.43 -23.44
C ARG A 160 -1.42 7.59 -23.58
N SER A 161 -1.98 8.07 -22.47
CA SER A 161 -3.17 8.93 -22.48
C SER A 161 -3.09 10.09 -21.47
N GLY A 162 -1.91 10.36 -20.92
CA GLY A 162 -1.74 11.32 -19.82
C GLY A 162 -2.27 10.80 -18.49
N VAL A 163 -2.49 11.72 -17.56
CA VAL A 163 -3.16 11.45 -16.29
C VAL A 163 -4.65 11.26 -16.57
N SER A 164 -5.18 10.10 -16.23
CA SER A 164 -6.62 9.85 -16.28
C SER A 164 -7.00 9.12 -15.01
N LEU A 165 -7.79 9.80 -14.18
CA LEU A 165 -8.39 9.23 -12.99
C LEU A 165 -9.91 9.37 -13.08
N SER A 166 -10.62 8.49 -12.38
CA SER A 166 -12.07 8.51 -12.34
C SER A 166 -12.55 8.15 -10.95
N THR A 167 -13.82 8.42 -10.67
CA THR A 167 -14.47 7.96 -9.44
C THR A 167 -14.45 6.44 -9.31
N LYS A 168 -14.33 5.67 -10.41
CA LYS A 168 -14.09 4.23 -10.33
C LYS A 168 -12.74 3.93 -9.68
N SER A 169 -11.67 4.66 -10.03
CA SER A 169 -10.36 4.45 -9.40
C SER A 169 -10.37 4.77 -7.91
N PHE A 170 -11.09 5.82 -7.51
CA PHE A 170 -11.28 6.14 -6.09
C PHE A 170 -12.09 5.05 -5.36
N ASN A 171 -13.17 4.53 -5.97
CA ASN A 171 -13.92 3.42 -5.38
C ASN A 171 -13.08 2.16 -5.23
N ASN A 172 -12.21 1.86 -6.21
CA ASN A 172 -11.30 0.71 -6.13
C ASN A 172 -10.25 0.91 -5.04
N TYR A 173 -9.72 2.13 -4.89
CA TYR A 173 -8.87 2.50 -3.75
C TYR A 173 -9.56 2.28 -2.40
N LEU A 174 -10.83 2.69 -2.26
CA LEU A 174 -11.59 2.49 -1.02
C LEU A 174 -11.73 1.00 -0.64
N GLN A 175 -11.74 0.07 -1.60
CA GLN A 175 -11.75 -1.37 -1.28
C GLN A 175 -10.51 -1.78 -0.49
N TYR A 176 -9.34 -1.18 -0.75
CA TYR A 176 -8.13 -1.46 0.00
C TYR A 176 -8.18 -0.86 1.41
N LEU A 177 -8.73 0.35 1.57
CA LEU A 177 -8.89 0.95 2.90
C LEU A 177 -9.92 0.21 3.76
N ALA A 178 -10.97 -0.34 3.15
CA ALA A 178 -12.00 -1.10 3.85
C ALA A 178 -11.47 -2.38 4.51
N GLU A 179 -10.35 -2.91 4.02
CA GLU A 179 -9.71 -4.12 4.54
C GLU A 179 -8.68 -3.85 5.65
N LEU A 180 -8.44 -2.58 5.99
CA LEU A 180 -7.51 -2.20 7.06
C LEU A 180 -8.12 -2.44 8.44
N SER A 181 -7.29 -2.94 9.35
CA SER A 181 -7.63 -3.10 10.77
C SER A 181 -6.54 -2.44 11.63
N PRO A 182 -6.88 -1.52 12.56
CA PRO A 182 -8.20 -0.93 12.77
C PRO A 182 -8.73 -0.16 11.56
N GLU A 183 -10.05 -0.11 11.44
CA GLU A 183 -10.78 0.53 10.34
C GLU A 183 -10.51 2.04 10.30
N VAL A 184 -10.46 2.59 9.08
CA VAL A 184 -10.32 4.05 8.80
C VAL A 184 -11.51 4.63 8.06
N LEU A 185 -12.34 3.76 7.48
CA LEU A 185 -13.59 4.16 6.84
C LEU A 185 -14.67 4.17 7.90
N VAL A 186 -15.38 5.28 8.00
CA VAL A 186 -16.56 5.44 8.85
C VAL A 186 -17.80 5.45 7.98
N GLU A 187 -18.98 5.23 8.55
CA GLU A 187 -20.26 5.33 7.83
C GLU A 187 -21.11 6.45 8.41
N ASP A 188 -21.76 7.23 7.53
CA ASP A 188 -22.83 8.13 7.96
C ASP A 188 -24.13 7.36 8.27
N ASP A 189 -25.14 8.07 8.78
CA ASP A 189 -26.46 7.51 9.11
C ASP A 189 -27.15 6.80 7.92
N SER A 190 -26.72 7.07 6.69
CA SER A 190 -27.24 6.46 5.46
C SER A 190 -26.44 5.26 4.97
N GLY A 191 -25.39 4.86 5.69
CA GLY A 191 -24.44 3.82 5.28
C GLY A 191 -23.50 4.27 4.16
N SER A 192 -23.31 5.58 3.98
CA SER A 192 -22.35 6.10 3.01
C SER A 192 -20.96 6.20 3.64
N PRO A 193 -19.91 5.67 2.98
CA PRO A 193 -18.57 5.68 3.55
C PRO A 193 -18.00 7.10 3.61
N GLY A 194 -17.34 7.41 4.71
CA GLY A 194 -16.47 8.54 4.97
C GLY A 194 -15.07 8.06 5.40
N PHE A 195 -14.31 8.92 6.07
CA PHE A 195 -12.94 8.62 6.50
C PHE A 195 -12.52 9.44 7.72
N GLU A 196 -11.86 8.80 8.67
CA GLU A 196 -11.21 9.43 9.81
C GLU A 196 -9.81 8.86 10.05
N ARG A 197 -8.90 9.69 10.56
CA ARG A 197 -7.58 9.22 11.02
C ARG A 197 -7.78 8.29 12.22
N ARG A 198 -7.04 7.18 12.26
CA ARG A 198 -7.13 6.22 13.36
C ARG A 198 -6.19 6.58 14.50
N ALA A 199 -6.57 6.23 15.72
CA ALA A 199 -5.73 6.38 16.91
C ALA A 199 -4.69 5.26 17.04
N PHE A 200 -4.81 4.18 16.27
CA PHE A 200 -3.90 3.04 16.36
C PHE A 200 -3.76 2.35 15.01
N CYS A 201 -2.57 1.84 14.71
CA CYS A 201 -2.31 0.90 13.64
C CYS A 201 -1.43 -0.24 14.16
N PRO A 202 -1.40 -1.40 13.48
CA PRO A 202 -0.45 -2.46 13.83
C PRO A 202 0.99 -1.91 13.85
N PRO A 203 1.82 -2.24 14.86
CA PRO A 203 3.18 -1.74 14.97
C PRO A 203 4.08 -2.18 13.80
N GLU A 204 3.71 -3.25 13.10
CA GLU A 204 4.30 -3.71 11.84
C GLU A 204 4.31 -2.60 10.78
N LEU A 205 3.18 -1.87 10.64
CA LEU A 205 3.09 -0.77 9.69
C LEU A 205 3.97 0.41 10.10
N MET A 206 4.09 0.67 11.41
CA MET A 206 4.96 1.72 11.92
C MET A 206 6.43 1.45 11.59
N ILE A 207 6.93 0.25 11.87
CA ILE A 207 8.33 -0.09 11.57
C ILE A 207 8.61 -0.11 10.07
N LEU A 208 7.66 -0.56 9.25
CA LEU A 208 7.77 -0.49 7.78
C LEU A 208 7.78 0.96 7.28
N ALA A 209 6.93 1.84 7.83
CA ALA A 209 6.92 3.26 7.48
C ALA A 209 8.23 3.95 7.87
N VAL A 210 8.78 3.64 9.04
CA VAL A 210 10.08 4.18 9.49
C VAL A 210 11.21 3.68 8.58
N ASP A 211 11.27 2.38 8.29
CA ASP A 211 12.26 1.78 7.37
C ASP A 211 12.19 2.44 5.98
N HIS A 212 10.98 2.69 5.49
CA HIS A 212 10.76 3.41 4.25
C HIS A 212 11.35 4.83 4.30
N ILE A 213 11.16 5.58 5.40
CA ILE A 213 11.79 6.90 5.56
C ILE A 213 13.33 6.79 5.64
N TYR A 214 13.89 5.79 6.31
CA TYR A 214 15.34 5.54 6.32
C TYR A 214 15.88 5.43 4.89
N LYS A 215 15.23 4.59 4.08
CA LYS A 215 15.60 4.36 2.68
C LYS A 215 15.45 5.62 1.82
N GLN A 216 14.36 6.36 1.97
CA GLN A 216 14.13 7.59 1.21
C GLN A 216 15.11 8.71 1.55
N ASN A 217 15.55 8.78 2.81
CA ASN A 217 16.50 9.79 3.27
C ASN A 217 17.96 9.34 3.13
N GLU A 218 18.23 8.15 2.56
CA GLU A 218 19.56 7.53 2.52
C GLU A 218 20.24 7.52 3.90
N THR A 219 19.46 7.29 4.96
CA THR A 219 19.95 7.25 6.33
C THR A 219 20.50 5.87 6.64
N ASP A 220 21.73 5.81 7.15
CA ASP A 220 22.32 4.55 7.61
C ASP A 220 21.55 4.00 8.81
N TYR A 221 21.30 2.68 8.84
CA TYR A 221 20.81 2.01 10.04
C TYR A 221 21.78 2.18 11.22
N GLU A 222 21.31 1.93 12.43
CA GLU A 222 21.98 2.22 13.70
C GLU A 222 22.20 3.71 14.01
N THR A 223 21.90 4.61 13.07
CA THR A 223 21.92 6.07 13.28
C THR A 223 20.54 6.61 13.64
N LEU A 224 20.50 7.78 14.30
CA LEU A 224 19.24 8.42 14.69
C LEU A 224 18.57 9.10 13.48
N LEU A 225 17.37 8.63 13.13
CA LEU A 225 16.48 9.36 12.23
C LEU A 225 15.75 10.43 13.04
N ARG A 226 16.04 11.70 12.73
CA ARG A 226 15.36 12.83 13.35
C ARG A 226 13.92 12.93 12.85
N VAL A 227 12.95 12.92 13.76
CA VAL A 227 11.55 13.13 13.43
C VAL A 227 11.27 14.63 13.37
N THR A 228 11.38 15.19 12.17
CA THR A 228 10.87 16.54 11.85
C THR A 228 9.36 16.50 11.66
N ASP A 229 8.70 17.66 11.58
CA ASP A 229 7.27 17.73 11.27
C ASP A 229 6.92 17.04 9.94
N ASP A 230 7.77 17.22 8.92
CA ASP A 230 7.63 16.53 7.63
C ASP A 230 7.76 15.02 7.76
N THR A 231 8.78 14.54 8.48
CA THR A 231 8.96 13.10 8.73
C THR A 231 7.78 12.51 9.50
N LYS A 232 7.28 13.22 10.53
CA LYS A 232 6.11 12.81 11.29
C LYS A 232 4.89 12.70 10.39
N VAL A 233 4.59 13.72 9.60
CA VAL A 233 3.45 13.73 8.67
C VAL A 233 3.54 12.59 7.67
N ARG A 234 4.71 12.33 7.06
CA ARG A 234 4.87 11.21 6.12
C ARG A 234 4.60 9.85 6.76
N ILE A 235 5.09 9.62 7.98
CA ILE A 235 4.81 8.38 8.72
C ILE A 235 3.33 8.30 9.07
N GLN A 236 2.72 9.39 9.53
CA GLN A 236 1.30 9.43 9.87
C GLN A 236 0.40 9.21 8.65
N GLN A 237 0.74 9.76 7.48
CA GLN A 237 0.00 9.52 6.24
C GLN A 237 0.09 8.05 5.81
N MET A 238 1.29 7.45 5.85
CA MET A 238 1.47 6.00 5.62
C MET A 238 0.67 5.14 6.60
N CYS A 239 0.60 5.56 7.86
CA CYS A 239 -0.06 4.79 8.91
C CYS A 239 -1.53 5.18 9.12
N LEU A 240 -2.01 6.23 8.45
CA LEU A 240 -3.29 6.89 8.66
C LEU A 240 -3.54 7.34 10.12
N LEU A 241 -2.48 7.65 10.86
CA LEU A 241 -2.52 7.91 12.31
C LEU A 241 -2.81 9.35 12.67
N SER A 242 -3.66 9.59 13.68
CA SER A 242 -3.75 10.89 14.34
C SER A 242 -2.43 11.28 15.04
N ASP A 243 -2.34 12.51 15.54
CA ASP A 243 -1.17 12.96 16.33
C ASP A 243 -0.98 12.13 17.59
N ASP A 244 -2.05 11.89 18.33
CA ASP A 244 -2.02 11.06 19.55
C ASP A 244 -1.68 9.61 19.21
N GLY A 245 -2.24 9.10 18.10
CA GLY A 245 -1.99 7.72 17.67
C GLY A 245 -0.56 7.46 17.21
N PHE A 246 0.11 8.47 16.64
CA PHE A 246 1.53 8.36 16.30
C PHE A 246 2.39 8.11 17.54
N ASP A 247 2.17 8.88 18.60
CA ASP A 247 2.95 8.75 19.83
C ASP A 247 2.71 7.38 20.49
N GLU A 248 1.44 6.95 20.57
CA GLU A 248 1.06 5.66 21.13
C GLU A 248 1.65 4.49 20.34
N VAL A 249 1.44 4.43 19.02
CA VAL A 249 1.93 3.32 18.20
C VAL A 249 3.46 3.26 18.19
N THR A 250 4.15 4.40 18.24
CA THR A 250 5.62 4.43 18.35
C THR A 250 6.09 3.76 19.65
N GLU A 251 5.40 3.98 20.77
CA GLU A 251 5.72 3.31 22.04
C GLU A 251 5.46 1.81 21.98
N TYR A 252 4.35 1.39 21.37
CA TYR A 252 4.07 -0.03 21.16
C TYR A 252 5.12 -0.68 20.26
N ALA A 253 5.52 -0.03 19.17
CA ALA A 253 6.53 -0.55 18.26
C ALA A 253 7.90 -0.70 18.97
N GLU A 254 8.31 0.25 19.80
CA GLU A 254 9.56 0.15 20.59
C GLU A 254 9.54 -1.04 21.57
N GLN A 255 8.38 -1.35 22.13
CA GLN A 255 8.23 -2.50 23.03
C GLN A 255 8.17 -3.84 22.26
N ALA A 256 7.55 -3.84 21.08
CA ALA A 256 7.34 -5.04 20.28
C ALA A 256 8.61 -5.46 19.50
N TYR A 257 9.41 -4.49 19.04
CA TYR A 257 10.51 -4.73 18.12
C TYR A 257 11.87 -4.32 18.73
N PRO A 258 12.70 -5.28 19.18
CA PRO A 258 13.97 -4.98 19.85
C PRO A 258 15.00 -4.20 19.02
N PHE A 259 14.86 -4.23 17.68
CA PHE A 259 15.72 -3.51 16.74
C PHE A 259 15.20 -2.08 16.44
N PHE A 260 14.06 -1.70 17.01
CA PHE A 260 13.48 -0.36 16.89
C PHE A 260 13.52 0.34 18.24
N SER A 261 13.96 1.60 18.27
CA SER A 261 13.95 2.38 19.51
C SER A 261 13.62 3.85 19.32
N LYS A 262 13.05 4.45 20.36
CA LYS A 262 12.72 5.87 20.45
C LYS A 262 13.75 6.56 21.34
N LYS A 263 14.24 7.72 20.90
CA LYS A 263 15.20 8.56 21.65
C LYS A 263 14.72 10.00 21.70
N HIS A 264 14.78 10.62 22.88
CA HIS A 264 14.40 12.01 23.11
C HIS A 264 15.63 12.90 23.33
N ASP A 265 16.58 12.85 22.40
CA ASP A 265 17.78 13.69 22.42
C ASP A 265 17.61 14.86 21.42
N PHE A 266 17.35 16.07 21.94
CA PHE A 266 17.10 17.29 21.14
C PHE A 266 15.89 17.22 20.20
N GLY A 267 14.87 16.45 20.59
CA GLY A 267 13.67 16.19 19.79
C GLY A 267 13.36 14.70 19.79
N LEU A 268 12.29 14.32 19.11
CA LEU A 268 11.99 12.90 18.86
C LEU A 268 12.93 12.37 17.76
N ASN A 269 13.59 11.27 18.06
CA ASN A 269 14.38 10.51 17.10
C ASN A 269 13.97 9.05 17.16
N LEU A 270 14.00 8.38 16.01
CA LEU A 270 13.77 6.94 15.89
C LEU A 270 15.07 6.28 15.47
N ARG A 271 15.27 5.02 15.85
CA ARG A 271 16.40 4.22 15.41
C ARG A 271 15.95 2.84 14.98
N LEU A 272 16.36 2.43 13.78
CA LEU A 272 16.36 1.04 13.35
C LEU A 272 17.79 0.52 13.36
N ASP A 273 18.04 -0.61 14.02
CA ASP A 273 19.37 -1.23 14.08
C ASP A 273 19.72 -1.98 12.78
N ARG A 274 18.73 -2.28 11.94
CA ARG A 274 18.87 -2.93 10.62
C ARG A 274 17.66 -2.66 9.74
N GLU A 275 17.76 -3.03 8.47
CA GLU A 275 16.63 -3.08 7.54
C GLU A 275 15.51 -3.97 8.06
N VAL A 276 14.27 -3.50 7.86
CA VAL A 276 13.05 -4.25 8.17
C VAL A 276 12.65 -5.09 6.95
N THR A 277 12.48 -6.39 7.15
CA THR A 277 11.92 -7.32 6.16
C THR A 277 10.54 -7.79 6.59
N LEU A 278 9.78 -8.39 5.67
CA LEU A 278 8.47 -8.96 6.02
C LEU A 278 8.59 -10.14 7.00
N ASP A 279 9.73 -10.83 7.02
CA ASP A 279 10.00 -11.90 7.99
C ASP A 279 10.17 -11.38 9.42
N ASP A 280 10.38 -10.08 9.61
CA ASP A 280 10.43 -9.45 10.93
C ASP A 280 9.06 -9.26 11.54
N LEU A 281 8.00 -9.26 10.72
CA LEU A 281 6.62 -8.98 11.13
C LEU A 281 5.96 -10.23 11.74
N GLN A 282 6.76 -11.13 12.33
CA GLN A 282 6.34 -12.47 12.69
C GLN A 282 5.72 -12.63 14.09
#